data_AF-A0A7S2DZQ6-F1
#
_entry.id   AF-A0A7S2DZQ6-F1
#
_cell.length_a   1.000
_cell.length_b   1.000
_cell.length_c   1.000
_cell.angle_alpha   90.00
_cell.angle_beta   90.00
_cell.angle_gamma   90.00
#
_symmetry.space_group_name_H-M   'P 1'
#
loop_
_entity.id
_entity.type
_entity.pdbx_description
1 polymer ?
#
loop_
_entity_poly.entity_id
_entity_poly.type
_entity_poly.pdbx_seq_one_letter_code
_entity_poly.pdbx_strand_id
1 'polypeptide(L)'
;ESHTRTLPCPAALVAQPLFTYRVLKGYQEFVASQEKTLEKLCGLRSHVTDETWLKPVEKLLRSHLVLMLESAHTGRWFMLRHSEALSTKGRASEVRQEAFLFFMVDTACDAANHYFMRTKGADTFAQDPKELHEAILMGLQMLFGTLGTPHHPRSLDLRRNIDEKVENYVKQIVLRVAALRKAAKEEAMAEAELKAAEAELEATAAREAAQKARAARMTPMKLLVLLLPLLGVLAAMGMGQMT
;
A
#
# COMPACT_ATOMS: atom_id res chain seq x y z
N GLU A 1 5.23 -23.42 -34.61
CA GLU A 1 4.20 -23.31 -33.57
C GLU A 1 4.37 -24.45 -32.57
N SER A 2 4.77 -24.14 -31.34
CA SER A 2 4.66 -24.99 -30.16
C SER A 2 5.25 -24.19 -29.00
N HIS A 3 4.41 -23.36 -28.36
CA HIS A 3 4.78 -22.68 -27.12
C HIS A 3 4.39 -23.58 -25.95
N THR A 4 5.30 -24.48 -25.57
CA THR A 4 5.28 -25.15 -24.28
C THR A 4 5.43 -24.10 -23.18
N ARG A 5 4.30 -23.68 -22.61
CA ARG A 5 4.29 -22.97 -21.33
C ARG A 5 4.75 -23.95 -20.25
N THR A 6 6.02 -23.88 -19.90
CA THR A 6 6.57 -24.49 -18.70
C THR A 6 5.85 -23.87 -17.50
N LEU A 7 4.90 -24.59 -16.92
CA LEU A 7 4.33 -24.25 -15.63
C LEU A 7 5.46 -24.29 -14.59
N PRO A 8 5.59 -23.29 -13.71
CA PRO A 8 6.63 -23.31 -12.70
C PRO A 8 6.45 -24.51 -11.77
N CYS A 9 7.57 -25.14 -11.44
CA CYS A 9 7.67 -26.26 -10.50
C CYS A 9 6.91 -25.98 -9.18
N PRO A 10 6.19 -26.95 -8.58
CA PRO A 10 5.42 -26.75 -7.35
C PRO A 10 6.25 -26.28 -6.15
N ALA A 11 7.56 -26.56 -6.14
CA ALA A 11 8.49 -26.03 -5.13
C ALA A 11 8.58 -24.48 -5.16
N ALA A 12 8.29 -23.85 -6.30
CA ALA A 12 8.24 -22.40 -6.43
C ALA A 12 6.96 -21.78 -5.86
N LEU A 13 5.92 -22.57 -5.56
CA LEU A 13 4.73 -22.14 -4.81
C LEU A 13 4.94 -22.25 -3.30
N VAL A 14 5.82 -23.15 -2.84
CA VAL A 14 6.13 -23.39 -1.42
C VAL A 14 7.20 -22.42 -0.89
N ALA A 15 7.98 -21.79 -1.78
CA ALA A 15 9.11 -20.92 -1.42
C ALA A 15 8.92 -19.45 -1.79
N GLN A 16 7.70 -19.00 -2.14
CA GLN A 16 7.50 -17.55 -2.28
C GLN A 16 7.36 -16.93 -0.88
N PRO A 17 8.22 -15.97 -0.49
CA PRO A 17 7.88 -15.12 0.63
C PRO A 17 6.53 -14.48 0.34
N LEU A 18 5.63 -14.48 1.33
CA LEU A 18 4.24 -13.98 1.31
C LEU A 18 4.06 -12.51 0.86
N PHE A 19 5.12 -11.85 0.38
CA PHE A 19 5.17 -10.44 0.04
C PHE A 19 5.96 -10.18 -1.26
N THR A 20 5.56 -10.80 -2.37
CA THR A 20 5.85 -10.22 -3.69
C THR A 20 4.66 -9.36 -4.10
N TYR A 21 4.91 -8.05 -4.28
CA TYR A 21 3.93 -7.01 -4.62
C TYR A 21 3.43 -7.11 -6.08
N ARG A 22 3.22 -8.32 -6.58
CA ARG A 22 2.58 -8.47 -7.88
C ARG A 22 1.12 -8.07 -7.70
N VAL A 23 0.63 -7.26 -8.63
CA VAL A 23 -0.81 -7.00 -8.76
C VAL A 23 -1.47 -8.36 -8.95
N LEU A 24 -2.07 -8.87 -7.88
CA LEU A 24 -2.85 -10.10 -7.95
C LEU A 24 -4.05 -9.79 -8.85
N LYS A 25 -4.12 -10.47 -9.99
CA LYS A 25 -5.21 -10.32 -10.94
C LYS A 25 -6.52 -10.66 -10.24
N GLY A 26 -7.52 -9.79 -10.31
CA GLY A 26 -8.80 -10.00 -9.64
C GLY A 26 -8.87 -9.47 -8.20
N TYR A 27 -7.82 -8.82 -7.69
CA TYR A 27 -7.81 -8.34 -6.30
C TYR A 27 -8.93 -7.34 -6.00
N GLN A 28 -9.21 -6.39 -6.90
CA GLN A 28 -10.23 -5.38 -6.67
C GLN A 28 -11.63 -6.00 -6.63
N GLU A 29 -11.89 -6.95 -7.53
CA GLU A 29 -13.13 -7.71 -7.60
C GLU A 29 -13.29 -8.61 -6.37
N PHE A 30 -12.21 -9.27 -5.93
CA PHE A 30 -12.20 -10.04 -4.69
C PHE A 30 -12.56 -9.16 -3.50
N VAL A 31 -11.88 -8.02 -3.32
CA VAL A 31 -12.15 -7.11 -2.20
C VAL A 31 -13.58 -6.60 -2.28
N ALA A 32 -14.06 -6.14 -3.43
CA ALA A 32 -15.42 -5.67 -3.60
C ALA A 32 -16.47 -6.74 -3.24
N SER A 33 -16.20 -8.01 -3.55
CA SER A 33 -17.11 -9.12 -3.24
C SER A 33 -17.03 -9.63 -1.80
N GLN A 34 -15.86 -9.52 -1.15
CA GLN A 34 -15.58 -10.11 0.16
C GLN A 34 -15.36 -9.11 1.29
N GLU A 35 -15.42 -7.80 1.03
CA GLU A 35 -15.15 -6.74 2.02
C GLU A 35 -15.93 -6.94 3.32
N LYS A 36 -17.25 -7.18 3.23
CA LYS A 36 -18.09 -7.41 4.42
C LYS A 36 -17.66 -8.66 5.21
N THR A 37 -17.23 -9.69 4.51
CA THR A 37 -16.74 -10.93 5.12
C THR A 37 -15.40 -10.71 5.82
N LEU A 38 -14.49 -9.99 5.17
CA LEU A 38 -13.18 -9.63 5.71
C LEU A 38 -13.32 -8.73 6.95
N GLU A 39 -14.18 -7.71 6.90
CA GLU A 39 -14.50 -6.87 8.06
C GLU A 39 -15.14 -7.67 9.19
N LYS A 40 -16.04 -8.61 8.87
CA LYS A 40 -16.63 -9.50 9.86
C LYS A 40 -15.58 -10.39 10.52
N LEU A 41 -14.60 -10.89 9.76
CA LEU A 41 -13.46 -11.62 10.31
C LEU A 41 -12.66 -10.72 11.27
N CYS A 42 -12.28 -9.51 10.88
CA CYS A 42 -11.64 -8.53 11.77
C CYS A 42 -12.47 -8.22 13.01
N GLY A 43 -13.81 -8.22 12.90
CA GLY A 43 -14.73 -8.03 14.02
C GLY A 43 -14.65 -9.12 15.08
N LEU A 44 -14.17 -10.32 14.72
CA LEU A 44 -13.98 -11.42 15.67
C LEU A 44 -12.72 -11.28 16.53
N ARG A 45 -11.89 -10.24 16.29
CA ARG A 45 -10.62 -10.00 17.01
C ARG A 45 -10.82 -9.87 18.53
N SER A 46 -11.93 -9.28 18.97
CA SER A 46 -12.26 -9.08 20.39
C SER A 46 -12.48 -10.40 21.11
N HIS A 47 -12.77 -11.47 20.37
CA HIS A 47 -12.96 -12.78 20.94
C HIS A 47 -11.63 -13.53 21.10
N VAL A 48 -10.55 -13.21 20.38
CA VAL A 48 -9.30 -14.01 20.36
C VAL A 48 -8.71 -14.30 21.76
N THR A 49 -9.04 -13.49 22.77
CA THR A 49 -8.64 -13.68 24.17
C THR A 49 -9.55 -14.62 25.00
N ASP A 50 -10.72 -14.98 24.49
CA ASP A 50 -11.76 -15.79 25.16
C ASP A 50 -11.83 -17.20 24.55
N GLU A 51 -11.86 -18.25 25.36
CA GLU A 51 -11.93 -19.65 24.90
C GLU A 51 -13.08 -19.94 23.91
N THR A 52 -14.09 -19.07 23.84
CA THR A 52 -15.23 -19.19 22.93
C THR A 52 -14.96 -18.74 21.47
N TRP A 53 -13.82 -18.11 21.17
CA TRP A 53 -13.57 -17.47 19.86
C TRP A 53 -13.46 -18.43 18.69
N LEU A 54 -13.09 -19.67 18.95
CA LEU A 54 -12.88 -20.69 17.93
C LEU A 54 -14.15 -20.94 17.10
N LYS A 55 -15.32 -21.02 17.76
CA LYS A 55 -16.58 -21.38 17.09
C LYS A 55 -17.06 -20.31 16.10
N PRO A 56 -17.10 -19.01 16.44
CA PRO A 56 -17.44 -17.96 15.48
C PRO A 56 -16.50 -17.90 14.27
N VAL A 57 -15.19 -18.04 14.50
CA VAL A 57 -14.19 -18.02 13.42
C VAL A 57 -14.36 -19.25 12.52
N GLU A 58 -14.47 -20.45 13.10
CA GLU A 58 -14.68 -21.68 12.33
C GLU A 58 -15.95 -21.57 11.47
N LYS A 59 -17.06 -21.12 12.07
CA LYS A 59 -18.33 -20.95 11.36
C LYS A 59 -18.20 -19.98 10.19
N LEU A 60 -17.50 -18.86 10.39
CA LEU A 60 -17.28 -17.88 9.34
C LEU A 60 -16.43 -18.48 8.21
N LEU A 61 -15.29 -19.09 8.54
CA LEU A 61 -14.39 -19.64 7.53
C LEU A 61 -15.06 -20.77 6.73
N ARG A 62 -15.77 -21.70 7.39
CA ARG A 62 -16.55 -22.75 6.72
C ARG A 62 -17.60 -22.20 5.75
N SER A 63 -18.20 -21.06 6.07
CA SER A 63 -19.24 -20.44 5.22
C SER A 63 -18.63 -19.61 4.08
N HIS A 64 -17.33 -19.30 4.15
CA HIS A 64 -16.64 -18.39 3.23
C HIS A 64 -15.26 -18.94 2.85
N LEU A 65 -15.23 -20.16 2.32
CA LEU A 65 -13.99 -20.82 1.88
C LEU A 65 -13.20 -20.02 0.84
N VAL A 66 -13.86 -19.09 0.13
CA VAL A 66 -13.23 -18.17 -0.81
C VAL A 66 -12.08 -17.38 -0.17
N LEU A 67 -12.14 -17.07 1.14
CA LEU A 67 -11.04 -16.40 1.83
C LEU A 67 -9.76 -17.24 1.90
N MET A 68 -9.89 -18.57 1.86
CA MET A 68 -8.79 -19.53 1.83
C MET A 68 -8.35 -19.85 0.39
N LEU A 69 -9.31 -20.04 -0.52
CA LEU A 69 -9.03 -20.25 -1.94
C LEU A 69 -8.22 -19.09 -2.53
N GLU A 70 -8.56 -17.87 -2.10
CA GLU A 70 -7.92 -16.63 -2.51
C GLU A 70 -7.02 -16.09 -1.38
N SER A 71 -6.29 -16.97 -0.68
CA SER A 71 -5.47 -16.61 0.49
C SER A 71 -4.45 -15.49 0.21
N ALA A 72 -3.93 -15.43 -1.02
CA ALA A 72 -3.05 -14.35 -1.46
C ALA A 72 -3.78 -12.98 -1.46
N HIS A 73 -5.03 -12.94 -1.93
CA HIS A 73 -5.85 -11.74 -1.89
C HIS A 73 -6.23 -11.35 -0.46
N THR A 74 -6.62 -12.34 0.36
CA THR A 74 -6.89 -12.16 1.80
C THR A 74 -5.68 -11.58 2.52
N GLY A 75 -4.49 -12.17 2.33
CA GLY A 75 -3.25 -11.69 2.94
C GLY A 75 -2.87 -10.28 2.48
N ARG A 76 -3.07 -9.96 1.19
CA ARG A 76 -2.84 -8.60 0.69
C ARG A 76 -3.78 -7.58 1.34
N TRP A 77 -5.05 -7.92 1.52
CA TRP A 77 -6.02 -7.05 2.17
C TRP A 77 -5.63 -6.76 3.63
N PHE A 78 -5.29 -7.78 4.41
CA PHE A 78 -4.80 -7.60 5.78
C PHE A 78 -3.54 -6.74 5.84
N MET A 79 -2.59 -6.97 4.94
CA MET A 79 -1.36 -6.17 4.85
C MET A 79 -1.62 -4.69 4.65
N LEU A 80 -2.49 -4.32 3.71
CA LEU A 80 -2.83 -2.91 3.44
C LEU A 80 -3.55 -2.29 4.62
N ARG A 81 -4.57 -2.99 5.16
CA ARG A 81 -5.31 -2.55 6.35
C ARG A 81 -4.41 -2.33 7.56
N HIS A 82 -3.53 -3.29 7.87
CA HIS A 82 -2.63 -3.20 9.01
C HIS A 82 -1.59 -2.09 8.83
N SER A 83 -1.09 -1.91 7.61
CA SER A 83 -0.18 -0.80 7.29
C SER A 83 -0.87 0.55 7.53
N GLU A 84 -2.13 0.70 7.10
CA GLU A 84 -2.91 1.92 7.35
C GLU A 84 -3.20 2.12 8.84
N ALA A 85 -3.62 1.07 9.55
CA ALA A 85 -3.94 1.13 10.97
C ALA A 85 -2.72 1.54 11.83
N LEU A 86 -1.53 1.05 11.49
CA LEU A 86 -0.27 1.44 12.14
C LEU A 86 0.21 2.82 11.70
N SER A 87 0.01 3.19 10.43
CA SER A 87 0.43 4.49 9.90
C SER A 87 -0.42 5.65 10.41
N THR A 88 -1.71 5.44 10.67
CA THR A 88 -2.64 6.53 11.02
C THR A 88 -3.01 6.57 12.50
N LYS A 89 -3.14 5.41 13.16
CA LYS A 89 -3.77 5.30 14.48
C LYS A 89 -2.92 4.61 15.55
N GLY A 90 -1.74 4.08 15.19
CA GLY A 90 -0.84 3.41 16.14
C GLY A 90 -1.44 2.16 16.81
N ARG A 91 -2.42 1.51 16.17
CA ARG A 91 -3.23 0.41 16.77
C ARG A 91 -2.52 -0.95 16.71
N ALA A 92 -1.35 -1.05 17.34
CA ALA A 92 -0.54 -2.28 17.31
C ALA A 92 -1.25 -3.50 17.93
N SER A 93 -2.02 -3.30 19.01
CA SER A 93 -2.77 -4.39 19.66
C SER A 93 -3.87 -4.98 18.77
N GLU A 94 -4.65 -4.12 18.10
CA GLU A 94 -5.69 -4.57 17.16
C GLU A 94 -5.07 -5.30 15.96
N VAL A 95 -3.96 -4.79 15.42
CA VAL A 95 -3.23 -5.41 14.32
C VAL A 95 -2.69 -6.78 14.72
N ARG A 96 -2.21 -6.96 15.95
CA ARG A 96 -1.77 -8.26 16.46
C ARG A 96 -2.93 -9.26 16.50
N GLN A 97 -4.08 -8.85 17.03
CA GLN A 97 -5.27 -9.72 17.11
C GLN A 97 -5.83 -10.07 15.72
N GLU A 98 -5.90 -9.11 14.80
CA GLU A 98 -6.32 -9.34 13.42
C GLU A 98 -5.31 -10.20 12.65
N ALA A 99 -4.01 -9.99 12.86
CA ALA A 99 -2.96 -10.84 12.28
C ALA A 99 -3.06 -12.29 12.75
N PHE A 100 -3.44 -12.55 14.00
CA PHE A 100 -3.69 -13.90 14.49
C PHE A 100 -4.80 -14.58 13.67
N LEU A 101 -5.91 -13.89 13.42
CA LEU A 101 -7.00 -14.39 12.59
C LEU A 101 -6.57 -14.65 11.14
N PHE A 102 -5.76 -13.75 10.58
CA PHE A 102 -5.15 -13.94 9.26
C PHE A 102 -4.27 -15.20 9.20
N PHE A 103 -3.36 -15.38 10.17
CA PHE A 103 -2.48 -16.55 10.18
C PHE A 103 -3.20 -17.86 10.44
N MET A 104 -4.40 -17.85 11.00
CA MET A 104 -5.25 -19.04 11.01
C MET A 104 -5.78 -19.40 9.63
N VAL A 105 -6.18 -18.41 8.82
CA VAL A 105 -6.58 -18.66 7.43
C VAL A 105 -5.40 -19.25 6.65
N ASP A 106 -4.22 -18.67 6.81
CA ASP A 106 -2.97 -19.15 6.21
C ASP A 106 -2.64 -20.59 6.64
N THR A 107 -2.67 -20.87 7.95
CA THR A 107 -2.40 -22.19 8.51
C THR A 107 -3.44 -23.24 8.08
N ALA A 108 -4.71 -22.85 7.92
CA ALA A 108 -5.74 -23.75 7.38
C ALA A 108 -5.47 -24.10 5.91
N CYS A 109 -4.97 -23.14 5.12
CA CYS A 109 -4.57 -23.36 3.73
C CYS A 109 -3.35 -24.29 3.66
N ASP A 110 -2.34 -24.06 4.49
CA ASP A 110 -1.17 -24.93 4.60
C ASP A 110 -1.56 -26.36 4.99
N ALA A 111 -2.49 -26.52 5.94
CA ALA A 111 -3.00 -27.82 6.35
C ALA A 111 -3.74 -28.53 5.21
N ALA A 112 -4.58 -27.80 4.44
CA ALA A 112 -5.27 -28.33 3.28
C ALA A 112 -4.27 -28.78 2.19
N ASN A 113 -3.27 -27.95 1.90
CA ASN A 113 -2.19 -28.26 0.96
C ASN A 113 -1.40 -29.50 1.38
N HIS A 114 -1.04 -29.62 2.66
CA HIS A 114 -0.33 -30.78 3.20
C HIS A 114 -1.15 -32.07 3.11
N TYR A 115 -2.45 -32.02 3.41
CA TYR A 115 -3.34 -33.17 3.26
C TYR A 115 -3.40 -33.63 1.81
N PHE A 116 -3.56 -32.69 0.89
CA PHE A 116 -3.75 -32.98 -0.53
C PHE A 116 -2.47 -33.48 -1.21
N MET A 117 -1.32 -32.85 -0.94
CA MET A 117 -0.01 -33.31 -1.43
C MET A 117 0.33 -34.73 -0.95
N ARG A 118 -0.14 -35.13 0.24
CA ARG A 118 0.02 -36.49 0.77
C ARG A 118 -0.94 -37.52 0.19
N THR A 119 -2.12 -37.11 -0.28
CA THR A 119 -3.20 -38.04 -0.64
C THR A 119 -3.45 -38.14 -2.14
N LYS A 120 -3.21 -37.09 -2.92
CA LYS A 120 -3.64 -36.96 -4.32
C LYS A 120 -2.55 -36.55 -5.32
N GLY A 121 -1.34 -36.24 -4.85
CA GLY A 121 -0.22 -35.77 -5.68
C GLY A 121 -0.37 -34.30 -6.11
N ALA A 122 0.71 -33.68 -6.61
CA ALA A 122 0.75 -32.23 -6.90
C ALA A 122 -0.07 -31.80 -8.13
N ASP A 123 -0.44 -32.74 -9.01
CA ASP A 123 -1.03 -32.44 -10.32
C ASP A 123 -2.57 -32.33 -10.30
N THR A 124 -3.22 -32.70 -9.20
CA THR A 124 -4.69 -32.73 -9.06
C THR A 124 -5.30 -31.38 -8.65
N PHE A 125 -4.47 -30.37 -8.32
CA PHE A 125 -4.94 -29.04 -7.90
C PHE A 125 -5.78 -28.32 -8.98
N ALA A 126 -5.60 -28.68 -10.25
CA ALA A 126 -6.12 -27.94 -11.39
C ALA A 126 -7.43 -28.52 -12.01
N GLN A 127 -7.95 -29.65 -11.54
CA GLN A 127 -8.94 -30.41 -12.33
C GLN A 127 -10.36 -30.48 -11.74
N ASP A 128 -10.56 -30.39 -10.41
CA ASP A 128 -11.91 -30.41 -9.83
C ASP A 128 -12.09 -29.40 -8.67
N PRO A 129 -12.90 -28.34 -8.84
CA PRO A 129 -13.27 -27.40 -7.78
C PRO A 129 -13.89 -28.06 -6.53
N LYS A 130 -14.53 -29.23 -6.65
CA LYS A 130 -15.13 -29.95 -5.51
C LYS A 130 -14.06 -30.55 -4.60
N GLU A 131 -13.02 -31.15 -5.18
CA GLU A 131 -11.93 -31.74 -4.40
C GLU A 131 -11.14 -30.68 -3.63
N LEU A 132 -10.95 -29.51 -4.22
CA LEU A 132 -10.30 -28.37 -3.56
C LEU A 132 -11.15 -27.85 -2.39
N HIS A 133 -12.47 -27.79 -2.56
CA HIS A 133 -13.41 -27.42 -1.50
C HIS A 133 -13.34 -28.39 -0.32
N GLU A 134 -13.35 -29.70 -0.59
CA GLU A 134 -13.24 -30.74 0.44
C GLU A 134 -11.90 -30.68 1.18
N ALA A 135 -10.79 -30.50 0.46
CA ALA A 135 -9.46 -30.38 1.05
C ALA A 135 -9.38 -29.20 2.03
N ILE A 136 -9.97 -28.06 1.66
CA ILE A 136 -10.05 -26.88 2.53
C ILE A 136 -10.89 -27.16 3.77
N LEU A 137 -12.04 -27.83 3.63
CA LEU A 137 -12.87 -28.20 4.78
C LEU A 137 -12.14 -29.15 5.73
N MET A 138 -11.35 -30.09 5.20
CA MET A 138 -10.52 -30.99 6.01
C MET A 138 -9.39 -30.23 6.71
N GLY A 139 -8.71 -29.31 6.00
CA GLY A 139 -7.69 -28.43 6.59
C GLY A 139 -8.25 -27.60 7.76
N LEU A 140 -9.43 -27.01 7.59
CA LEU A 140 -10.17 -26.33 8.66
C LEU A 140 -10.48 -27.28 9.82
N GLN A 141 -11.02 -28.47 9.54
CA GLN A 141 -11.35 -29.44 10.58
C GLN A 141 -10.12 -29.87 11.38
N MET A 142 -8.98 -30.09 10.73
CA MET A 142 -7.72 -30.41 11.40
C MET A 142 -7.21 -29.26 12.27
N LEU A 143 -7.26 -28.03 11.75
CA LEU A 143 -6.85 -26.83 12.48
C LEU A 143 -7.71 -26.63 13.73
N PHE A 144 -9.03 -26.55 13.55
CA PHE A 144 -9.96 -26.29 14.65
C PHE A 144 -10.07 -27.47 15.62
N GLY A 145 -9.94 -28.72 15.15
CA GLY A 145 -9.83 -29.89 16.01
C GLY A 145 -8.58 -29.85 16.90
N THR A 146 -7.46 -29.37 16.37
CA THR A 146 -6.23 -29.19 17.17
C THR A 146 -6.40 -28.04 18.17
N LEU A 147 -6.83 -26.87 17.71
CA LEU A 147 -6.97 -25.68 18.56
C LEU A 147 -8.06 -25.80 19.62
N GLY A 148 -9.10 -26.61 19.37
CA GLY A 148 -10.19 -26.91 20.29
C GLY A 148 -9.80 -27.74 21.53
N THR A 149 -8.54 -28.19 21.60
CA THR A 149 -7.97 -28.88 22.77
C THR A 149 -6.93 -27.99 23.45
N PRO A 150 -7.32 -26.97 24.25
CA PRO A 150 -6.42 -25.87 24.65
C PRO A 150 -5.20 -26.32 25.46
N HIS A 151 -5.29 -27.42 26.21
CA HIS A 151 -4.20 -27.94 27.02
C HIS A 151 -3.38 -29.05 26.33
N HIS A 152 -3.76 -29.47 25.12
CA HIS A 152 -3.03 -30.51 24.41
C HIS A 152 -1.69 -29.95 23.86
N PRO A 153 -0.56 -30.67 23.97
CA PRO A 153 0.76 -30.16 23.54
C PRO A 153 0.77 -29.63 22.10
N ARG A 154 0.13 -30.35 21.16
CA ARG A 154 0.01 -29.90 19.76
C ARG A 154 -0.76 -28.58 19.60
N SER A 155 -1.75 -28.32 20.43
CA SER A 155 -2.51 -27.06 20.41
C SER A 155 -1.64 -25.90 20.91
N LEU A 156 -0.89 -26.13 21.99
CA LEU A 156 0.04 -25.14 22.54
C LEU A 156 1.16 -24.80 21.55
N ASP A 157 1.77 -25.82 20.93
CA ASP A 157 2.81 -25.63 19.92
C ASP A 157 2.29 -24.87 18.70
N LEU A 158 1.07 -25.19 18.25
CA LEU A 158 0.43 -24.51 17.12
C LEU A 158 0.13 -23.04 17.43
N ARG A 159 -0.41 -22.75 18.61
CA ARG A 159 -0.66 -21.37 19.07
C ARG A 159 0.64 -20.57 19.14
N ARG A 160 1.69 -21.15 19.74
CA ARG A 160 3.03 -20.53 19.79
C ARG A 160 3.57 -20.23 18.40
N ASN A 161 3.45 -21.16 17.45
CA ASN A 161 3.90 -20.96 16.07
C ASN A 161 3.14 -19.79 15.40
N ILE A 162 1.81 -19.74 15.57
CA ILE A 162 0.99 -18.64 15.06
C ILE A 162 1.43 -17.32 15.71
N ASP A 163 1.63 -17.29 17.02
CA ASP A 163 2.07 -16.08 17.73
C ASP A 163 3.45 -15.60 17.24
N GLU A 164 4.40 -16.51 17.02
CA GLU A 164 5.72 -16.18 16.44
C GLU A 164 5.59 -15.59 15.03
N LYS A 165 4.73 -16.16 14.18
CA LYS A 165 4.42 -15.62 12.84
C LYS A 165 3.80 -14.22 12.94
N VAL A 166 2.86 -14.02 13.87
CA VAL A 166 2.23 -12.73 14.14
C VAL A 166 3.26 -11.69 14.56
N GLU A 167 4.14 -12.00 15.50
CA GLU A 167 5.17 -11.05 15.95
C GLU A 167 6.12 -10.64 14.82
N ASN A 168 6.56 -11.61 14.02
CA ASN A 168 7.42 -11.34 12.87
C ASN A 168 6.72 -10.49 11.82
N TYR A 169 5.45 -10.78 11.54
CA TYR A 169 4.61 -10.01 10.64
C TYR A 169 4.43 -8.57 11.12
N VAL A 170 4.06 -8.36 12.38
CA VAL A 170 3.86 -7.02 12.94
C VAL A 170 5.16 -6.21 12.86
N LYS A 171 6.31 -6.81 13.19
CA LYS A 171 7.62 -6.15 13.02
C LYS A 171 7.87 -5.72 11.58
N GLN A 172 7.59 -6.59 10.60
CA GLN A 172 7.75 -6.27 9.18
C GLN A 172 6.84 -5.12 8.74
N ILE A 173 5.56 -5.12 9.15
CA ILE A 173 4.64 -4.02 8.83
C ILE A 173 5.10 -2.72 9.47
N VAL A 174 5.56 -2.74 10.73
CA VAL A 174 6.10 -1.55 11.41
C VAL A 174 7.30 -0.96 10.66
N LEU A 175 8.26 -1.80 10.27
CA LEU A 175 9.43 -1.36 9.50
C LEU A 175 9.02 -0.78 8.14
N ARG A 176 8.05 -1.40 7.47
CA ARG A 176 7.51 -0.91 6.21
C ARG A 176 6.80 0.43 6.37
N VAL A 177 5.98 0.60 7.39
CA VAL A 177 5.29 1.88 7.67
C VAL A 177 6.32 2.96 7.97
N ALA A 178 7.38 2.66 8.72
CA ALA A 178 8.48 3.59 8.96
C ALA A 178 9.18 4.00 7.66
N ALA A 179 9.46 3.05 6.77
CA ALA A 179 10.07 3.33 5.46
C ALA A 179 9.15 4.20 4.58
N LEU A 180 7.84 3.89 4.53
CA LEU A 180 6.88 4.69 3.78
C LEU A 180 6.75 6.12 4.32
N ARG A 181 6.74 6.30 5.65
CA ARG A 181 6.74 7.63 6.27
C ARG A 181 8.01 8.41 5.96
N LYS A 182 9.16 7.75 5.91
CA LYS A 182 10.44 8.38 5.53
C LYS A 182 10.39 8.85 4.07
N ALA A 183 9.98 7.97 3.15
CA ALA A 183 9.84 8.30 1.74
C ALA A 183 8.85 9.46 1.50
N ALA A 184 7.69 9.45 2.17
CA ALA A 184 6.70 10.52 2.04
C ALA A 184 7.22 11.88 2.56
N LYS A 185 8.08 11.88 3.59
CA LYS A 185 8.74 13.11 4.05
C LYS A 185 9.78 13.62 3.06
N GLU A 186 10.57 12.72 2.48
CA GLU A 186 11.55 13.07 1.44
C GLU A 186 10.87 13.64 0.19
N GLU A 187 9.76 13.04 -0.24
CA GLU A 187 8.94 13.54 -1.34
C GLU A 187 8.31 14.91 -1.03
N ALA A 188 7.76 15.09 0.17
CA ALA A 188 7.21 16.38 0.58
C ALA A 188 8.27 17.49 0.68
N MET A 189 9.50 17.16 1.10
CA MET A 189 10.62 18.11 1.09
C MET A 189 11.02 18.47 -0.34
N ALA A 190 11.13 17.49 -1.24
CA ALA A 190 11.44 17.73 -2.64
C ALA A 190 10.36 18.59 -3.34
N GLU A 191 9.08 18.34 -3.06
CA GLU A 191 7.98 19.15 -3.59
C GLU A 191 8.00 20.59 -3.04
N ALA A 192 8.35 20.77 -1.76
CA ALA A 192 8.51 22.09 -1.15
C ALA A 192 9.69 22.87 -1.74
N GLU A 193 10.82 22.20 -2.00
CA GLU A 193 11.99 22.78 -2.67
C GLU A 193 11.67 23.18 -4.11
N LEU A 194 10.94 22.35 -4.85
CA LEU A 194 10.50 22.66 -6.21
C LEU A 194 9.60 23.91 -6.22
N LYS A 195 8.60 23.96 -5.33
CA LYS A 195 7.71 25.12 -5.20
C LYS A 195 8.45 26.39 -4.78
N ALA A 196 9.45 26.27 -3.92
CA ALA A 196 10.28 27.42 -3.52
C ALA A 196 11.12 27.93 -4.69
N ALA A 197 11.71 27.03 -5.49
CA ALA A 197 12.47 27.39 -6.68
C ALA A 197 11.60 28.03 -7.77
N GLU A 198 10.39 27.52 -8.00
CA GLU A 198 9.41 28.12 -8.92
C GLU A 198 9.03 29.53 -8.49
N ALA A 199 8.75 29.74 -7.19
CA ALA A 199 8.43 31.07 -6.65
C ALA A 199 9.61 32.06 -6.77
N GLU A 200 10.85 31.60 -6.59
CA GLU A 200 12.03 32.44 -6.78
C GLU A 200 12.25 32.81 -8.25
N LEU A 201 12.00 31.88 -9.18
CA LEU A 201 12.05 32.15 -10.61
C LEU A 201 10.99 33.20 -11.04
N GLU A 202 9.77 33.09 -10.52
CA GLU A 202 8.73 34.10 -10.76
C GLU A 202 9.10 35.46 -10.18
N ALA A 203 9.66 35.48 -8.97
CA ALA A 203 10.09 36.72 -8.33
C ALA A 203 11.25 37.40 -9.07
N THR A 204 12.20 36.62 -9.60
CA THR A 204 13.30 37.15 -10.43
C THR A 204 12.80 37.66 -11.78
N ALA A 205 11.90 36.93 -12.45
CA ALA A 205 11.25 37.39 -13.68
C ALA A 205 10.47 38.71 -13.46
N ALA A 206 9.74 38.83 -12.35
CA ALA A 206 9.04 40.06 -11.98
C ALA A 206 9.99 41.23 -11.72
N ARG A 207 11.14 40.99 -11.05
CA ARG A 207 12.18 42.00 -10.84
C ARG A 207 12.81 42.46 -12.15
N GLU A 208 13.12 41.55 -13.06
CA GLU A 208 13.65 41.88 -14.38
C GLU A 208 12.64 42.67 -15.22
N ALA A 209 11.36 42.29 -15.21
CA ALA A 209 10.30 43.03 -15.88
C ALA A 209 10.17 44.46 -15.32
N ALA A 210 10.22 44.62 -13.99
CA ALA A 210 10.19 45.93 -13.33
C ALA A 210 11.43 46.78 -13.68
N GLN A 211 12.62 46.19 -13.76
CA GLN A 211 13.84 46.88 -14.18
C GLN A 211 13.76 47.32 -15.65
N LYS A 212 13.31 46.45 -16.56
CA LYS A 212 13.09 46.80 -17.98
C LYS A 212 12.06 47.94 -18.12
N ALA A 213 10.97 47.90 -17.36
CA ALA A 213 9.97 48.97 -17.35
C ALA A 213 10.53 50.31 -16.84
N ARG A 214 11.38 50.31 -15.81
CA ARG A 214 12.08 51.52 -15.33
C ARG A 214 13.07 52.06 -16.36
N ALA A 215 13.85 51.19 -17.01
CA ALA A 215 14.78 51.58 -18.07
C ALA A 215 14.05 52.22 -19.27
N ALA A 216 12.91 51.65 -19.67
CA ALA A 216 12.05 52.19 -20.73
C ALA A 216 11.39 53.54 -20.38
N ARG A 217 11.22 53.88 -19.08
CA ARG A 217 10.72 55.20 -18.66
C ARG A 217 11.82 56.27 -18.62
N MET A 218 13.10 55.90 -18.48
CA MET A 218 14.21 56.86 -18.47
C MET A 218 14.67 57.28 -19.87
N THR A 219 14.40 56.48 -20.91
CA THR A 219 14.73 56.81 -22.30
C THR A 219 14.01 58.04 -22.86
N PRO A 220 12.68 58.26 -22.66
CA PRO A 220 12.04 59.48 -23.16
C PRO A 220 12.51 60.74 -22.42
N MET A 221 12.86 60.65 -21.13
CA MET A 221 13.39 61.80 -20.38
C MET A 221 14.80 62.20 -20.82
N LYS A 222 15.68 61.23 -21.11
CA LYS A 222 17.00 61.54 -21.68
C LYS A 222 16.89 62.14 -23.08
N LEU A 223 15.93 61.68 -23.90
CA LEU A 223 15.66 62.27 -25.21
C LEU A 223 15.15 63.72 -25.09
N LEU A 224 14.26 63.99 -24.13
CA LEU A 224 13.72 65.33 -23.88
C LEU A 224 14.81 66.30 -23.36
N VAL A 225 15.67 65.82 -22.45
CA VAL A 225 16.81 66.61 -21.92
C VAL A 225 17.88 66.85 -22.99
N LEU A 226 18.06 65.95 -23.95
CA LEU A 226 18.95 66.16 -25.11
C LEU A 226 18.35 67.06 -26.20
N LEU A 227 17.02 67.15 -26.31
CA LEU A 227 16.33 68.02 -27.27
C LEU A 227 16.11 69.45 -26.76
N LEU A 228 16.09 69.66 -25.43
CA LEU A 228 15.95 70.97 -24.80
C LEU A 228 17.04 72.00 -25.20
N PRO A 229 18.34 71.65 -25.28
CA PRO A 229 19.37 72.56 -25.78
C PRO A 229 19.20 72.90 -27.27
N LEU A 230 18.74 71.93 -28.08
CA LEU A 230 18.51 72.13 -29.53
C LEU A 230 17.35 73.10 -29.80
N LEU A 231 16.28 73.05 -29.00
CA LEU A 231 15.18 74.02 -29.05
C LEU A 231 15.60 75.40 -28.55
N GLY A 232 16.46 75.48 -27.53
CA GLY A 232 17.04 76.75 -27.05
C GLY A 232 17.91 77.45 -28.08
N VAL A 233 18.70 76.69 -28.86
CA VAL A 233 19.53 77.24 -29.95
C VAL A 233 18.68 77.73 -31.14
N LEU A 234 17.62 77.00 -31.50
CA LEU A 234 16.70 77.43 -32.56
C LEU A 234 15.89 78.69 -32.20
N ALA A 235 15.49 78.85 -30.94
CA ALA A 235 14.80 80.07 -30.48
C ALA A 235 15.71 81.31 -30.44
N ALA A 236 17.01 81.12 -30.14
CA ALA A 236 17.99 82.22 -30.15
C ALA A 236 18.36 82.69 -31.57
N MET A 237 18.29 81.81 -32.59
CA MET A 237 18.56 82.18 -33.99
C MET A 237 17.36 82.85 -34.68
N GLY A 238 16.14 82.74 -34.15
CA GLY A 238 14.93 83.33 -34.73
C GLY A 238 14.64 84.79 -34.35
N MET A 239 15.29 85.34 -33.31
CA MET A 239 15.06 86.72 -32.85
C MET A 239 16.05 87.76 -33.42
N GLY A 240 16.89 87.38 -34.40
CA GLY A 240 17.85 88.27 -35.05
C GLY A 240 17.37 89.01 -36.31
N GLN A 241 16.10 88.84 -36.72
CA GLN A 241 15.58 89.46 -37.93
C GLN A 241 14.17 90.04 -37.73
N MET A 242 14.03 91.11 -36.94
CA MET A 242 12.99 92.12 -37.15
C MET A 242 13.53 93.47 -36.65
N THR A 243 14.20 94.19 -37.56
CA THR A 243 14.26 95.65 -37.57
C THR A 243 13.08 96.18 -38.37
#